data_AF-A0A0G2BKR4-F1
#
_entry.id   AF-A0A0G2BKR4-F1
#
_cell.length_a   1.000
_cell.length_b   1.000
_cell.length_c   1.000
_cell.angle_alpha   90.00
_cell.angle_beta   90.00
_cell.angle_gamma   90.00
#
_symmetry.space_group_name_H-M   'P 1'
#
loop_
_entity.id
_entity.type
_entity.pdbx_description
1 polymer ?
#
loop_
_entity_poly.entity_id
_entity_poly.type
_entity_poly.pdbx_seq_one_letter_code
_entity_poly.pdbx_strand_id
1 'polypeptide(L)'
;LHGGHSGKLLDALKKFPNLGQLFGGKIIAGDSAGANVLTAAFYSQKIGVSEGFGLVPIKIISHYREENKDKLNEVRPELDTLFLPEYHFKVFYSDTSHRKVDRS
;
A
#
# COMPACT_ATOMS: atom_id res chain seq x y z
N LEU A 1 -2.04 4.21 9.94
CA LEU A 1 -0.59 4.15 9.65
C LEU A 1 -0.16 5.52 9.19
N HIS A 2 0.72 6.19 9.92
CA HIS A 2 1.04 7.60 9.66
C HIS A 2 2.12 7.76 8.58
N GLY A 3 2.19 8.94 7.96
CA GLY A 3 3.26 9.37 7.06
C GLY A 3 4.64 9.47 7.72
N GLY A 4 5.70 9.53 6.92
CA GLY A 4 7.07 9.60 7.43
C GLY A 4 8.05 8.85 6.54
N HIS A 5 8.86 7.96 7.14
CA HIS A 5 9.85 7.20 6.38
C HIS A 5 9.31 5.81 6.01
N SER A 6 8.88 5.62 4.77
CA SER A 6 8.30 4.36 4.27
C SER A 6 9.19 3.14 4.56
N GLY A 7 10.51 3.23 4.33
CA GLY A 7 11.45 2.15 4.64
C GLY A 7 11.41 1.68 6.11
N LYS A 8 11.56 2.62 7.07
CA LYS A 8 11.46 2.30 8.50
C LYS A 8 10.10 1.72 8.89
N LEU A 9 9.01 2.21 8.28
CA LEU A 9 7.67 1.69 8.52
C LEU A 9 7.52 0.26 7.97
N LEU A 10 8.04 -0.02 6.76
CA LEU A 10 8.09 -1.39 6.22
C LEU A 10 8.85 -2.32 7.18
N ASP A 11 10.04 -1.92 7.62
CA ASP A 11 10.86 -2.75 8.50
C ASP A 11 10.19 -3.01 9.86
N ALA A 12 9.46 -2.02 10.39
CA ALA A 12 8.67 -2.20 11.61
C ALA A 12 7.51 -3.19 11.39
N LEU A 13 6.77 -3.04 10.29
CA LEU A 13 5.61 -3.87 9.99
C LEU A 13 5.98 -5.30 9.56
N LYS A 14 7.17 -5.51 8.96
CA LYS A 14 7.70 -6.84 8.60
C LYS A 14 7.85 -7.77 9.80
N LYS A 15 7.94 -7.22 11.01
CA LYS A 15 7.97 -7.99 12.27
C LYS A 15 6.63 -8.68 12.56
N PHE A 16 5.56 -8.34 11.84
CA PHE A 16 4.22 -8.90 11.98
C PHE A 16 3.84 -9.65 10.70
N PRO A 17 4.29 -10.90 10.50
CA PRO A 17 4.03 -11.64 9.26
C PRO A 17 2.53 -11.91 9.01
N ASN A 18 1.70 -11.83 10.06
CA ASN A 18 0.26 -11.99 10.02
C ASN A 18 -0.51 -10.66 9.94
N LEU A 19 0.11 -9.58 9.43
CA LEU A 19 -0.48 -8.23 9.41
C LEU A 19 -1.90 -8.20 8.79
N GLY A 20 -2.12 -8.94 7.69
CA GLY A 20 -3.43 -9.05 7.05
C GLY A 20 -4.50 -9.66 7.96
N GLN A 21 -4.16 -10.62 8.82
CA GLN A 21 -5.09 -11.17 9.80
C GLN A 21 -5.36 -10.16 10.92
N LEU A 22 -4.32 -9.46 11.40
CA LEU A 22 -4.45 -8.43 12.44
C LEU A 22 -5.36 -7.27 12.01
N PHE A 23 -5.39 -6.97 10.72
CA PHE A 23 -6.25 -5.95 10.13
C PHE A 23 -7.65 -6.45 9.80
N GLY A 24 -7.91 -7.76 9.87
CA GLY A 24 -9.22 -8.36 9.59
C GLY A 24 -10.33 -7.70 10.40
N GLY A 25 -11.37 -7.23 9.70
CA GLY A 25 -12.53 -6.57 10.32
C GLY A 25 -12.27 -5.16 10.85
N LYS A 26 -11.11 -4.56 10.57
CA LYS A 26 -10.77 -3.19 10.99
C LYS A 26 -10.77 -2.23 9.81
N ILE A 27 -11.10 -0.97 10.09
CA ILE A 27 -10.82 0.13 9.16
C ILE A 27 -9.34 0.48 9.31
N ILE A 28 -8.60 0.38 8.21
CA ILE A 28 -7.19 0.74 8.15
C ILE A 28 -7.06 2.01 7.33
N ALA A 29 -6.61 3.09 7.97
CA ALA A 29 -6.27 4.34 7.30
C ALA A 29 -4.75 4.46 7.17
N GLY A 30 -4.27 4.93 6.03
CA GLY A 30 -2.86 5.21 5.78
C GLY A 30 -2.68 6.51 5.02
N ASP A 31 -1.76 7.37 5.46
CA ASP A 31 -1.36 8.59 4.74
C ASP A 31 0.11 8.50 4.33
N SER A 32 0.46 9.06 3.16
CA SER A 32 1.84 9.12 2.65
C SER A 32 2.56 7.75 2.75
N ALA A 33 3.57 7.63 3.61
CA ALA A 33 4.26 6.37 3.90
C ALA A 33 3.31 5.24 4.30
N GLY A 34 2.26 5.52 5.09
CA GLY A 34 1.24 4.56 5.47
C GLY A 34 0.45 4.03 4.28
N ALA A 35 0.11 4.89 3.30
CA ALA A 35 -0.56 4.45 2.07
C ALA A 35 0.37 3.59 1.21
N ASN A 36 1.62 4.04 1.03
CA ASN A 36 2.66 3.33 0.28
C ASN A 36 2.83 1.88 0.75
N VAL A 37 3.02 1.67 2.05
CA VAL A 37 3.29 0.32 2.58
C VAL A 37 2.09 -0.63 2.48
N LEU A 38 0.84 -0.13 2.42
CA LEU A 38 -0.34 -0.97 2.30
C LEU A 38 -0.55 -1.52 0.88
N THR A 39 -0.05 -0.82 -0.13
CA THR A 39 -0.20 -1.18 -1.55
C THR A 39 0.83 -2.22 -1.99
N ALA A 40 0.69 -2.76 -3.21
CA ALA A 40 1.61 -3.77 -3.75
C ALA A 40 2.98 -3.18 -4.13
N ALA A 41 2.98 -1.99 -4.72
CA ALA A 41 4.21 -1.26 -5.02
C ALA A 41 3.95 0.24 -4.99
N PHE A 42 5.01 1.02 -4.76
CA PHE A 42 4.89 2.46 -4.69
C PHE A 42 6.15 3.17 -5.16
N TYR A 43 5.99 4.43 -5.54
CA TYR A 43 7.09 5.35 -5.76
C TYR A 43 7.07 6.45 -4.70
N SER A 44 8.24 6.79 -4.17
CA SER A 44 8.43 8.05 -3.45
C SER A 44 9.78 8.66 -3.79
N GLN A 45 9.88 9.99 -3.78
CA GLN A 45 11.12 10.68 -4.12
C GLN A 45 12.31 10.29 -3.23
N LYS A 46 12.04 9.89 -1.97
CA LYS A 46 13.10 9.57 -0.99
C LYS A 46 13.72 8.18 -1.19
N ILE A 47 12.95 7.19 -1.66
CA ILE A 47 13.44 5.81 -1.75
C ILE A 47 13.39 5.25 -3.18
N GLY A 48 12.77 5.98 -4.11
CA GLY A 48 12.48 5.48 -5.44
C GLY A 48 11.29 4.53 -5.46
N VAL A 49 11.36 3.56 -6.38
CA VAL A 49 10.39 2.48 -6.54
C VAL A 49 10.63 1.40 -5.49
N SER A 50 9.58 0.93 -4.84
CA SER A 50 9.68 -0.14 -3.84
C SER A 50 8.40 -0.96 -3.75
N GLU A 51 8.51 -2.16 -3.17
CA GLU A 51 7.36 -3.03 -2.88
C GLU A 51 6.76 -2.71 -1.51
N GLY A 52 5.44 -2.77 -1.43
CA GLY A 52 4.69 -2.73 -0.17
C GLY A 52 4.19 -4.11 0.23
N PHE A 53 3.27 -4.17 1.20
CA PHE A 53 2.70 -5.42 1.68
C PHE A 53 1.63 -6.02 0.76
N GLY A 54 1.14 -5.28 -0.24
CA GLY A 54 0.14 -5.77 -1.18
C GLY A 54 -1.22 -6.09 -0.56
N LEU A 55 -1.53 -5.50 0.60
CA LEU A 55 -2.86 -5.63 1.23
C LEU A 55 -3.95 -4.96 0.38
N VAL A 56 -3.58 -3.91 -0.34
CA VAL A 56 -4.37 -3.35 -1.43
C VAL A 56 -3.65 -3.68 -2.75
N PRO A 57 -4.28 -4.42 -3.69
CA PRO A 57 -3.62 -4.92 -4.89
C PRO A 57 -3.54 -3.84 -5.99
N ILE A 58 -2.90 -2.72 -5.67
CA ILE A 58 -2.64 -1.61 -6.59
C ILE A 58 -1.19 -1.14 -6.44
N LYS A 59 -0.77 -0.31 -7.37
CA LYS A 59 0.43 0.53 -7.25
C LYS A 59 0.02 1.93 -6.85
N ILE A 60 0.89 2.67 -6.16
CA ILE A 60 0.57 4.05 -5.77
C ILE A 60 1.74 5.01 -5.95
N ILE A 61 1.42 6.22 -6.41
CA ILE A 61 2.31 7.38 -6.34
C ILE A 61 1.67 8.38 -5.40
N SER A 62 2.10 8.34 -4.13
CA SER A 62 1.71 9.33 -3.13
C SER A 62 2.35 10.68 -3.44
N HIS A 63 1.66 11.78 -3.13
CA HIS A 63 2.10 13.14 -3.46
C HIS A 63 2.31 13.30 -4.98
N TYR A 64 1.36 12.75 -5.76
CA TYR A 64 1.48 12.69 -7.22
C TYR A 64 1.78 14.05 -7.85
N ARG A 65 2.71 14.01 -8.81
CA ARG A 65 3.06 15.09 -9.73
C ARG A 65 3.27 14.46 -11.11
N GLU A 66 2.90 15.16 -12.18
CA GLU A 66 2.93 14.62 -13.54
C GLU A 66 4.32 14.08 -13.93
N GLU A 67 5.40 14.70 -13.46
CA GLU A 67 6.79 14.26 -13.64
C GLU A 67 7.09 12.82 -13.15
N ASN A 68 6.22 12.26 -12.29
CA ASN A 68 6.39 10.94 -11.69
C ASN A 68 5.50 9.86 -12.32
N LYS A 69 4.66 10.20 -13.30
CA LYS A 69 3.64 9.31 -13.88
C LYS A 69 4.18 7.94 -14.29
N ASP A 70 5.34 7.91 -14.92
CA ASP A 70 5.89 6.69 -15.51
C ASP A 70 6.75 5.86 -14.56
N LYS A 71 6.95 6.31 -13.30
CA LYS A 71 7.87 5.67 -12.35
C LYS A 71 7.50 4.22 -12.00
N LEU A 72 6.25 3.82 -12.23
CA LEU A 72 5.74 2.49 -11.89
C LEU A 72 5.24 1.68 -13.10
N ASN A 73 5.58 2.08 -14.33
CA ASN A 73 5.10 1.40 -15.54
C ASN A 73 5.62 -0.04 -15.64
N GLU A 74 6.91 -0.24 -15.39
CA GLU A 74 7.58 -1.55 -15.49
C GLU A 74 7.37 -2.46 -14.27
N VAL A 75 6.84 -1.91 -13.17
CA VAL A 75 6.67 -2.63 -11.91
C VAL A 75 5.24 -3.14 -11.86
N ARG A 76 5.06 -4.45 -11.62
CA ARG A 76 3.73 -5.09 -11.49
C ARG A 76 2.76 -4.56 -12.57
N PRO A 77 3.08 -4.74 -13.86
CA PRO A 77 2.31 -4.14 -14.97
C PRO A 77 0.86 -4.63 -15.02
N GLU A 78 0.55 -5.74 -14.35
CA GLU A 78 -0.79 -6.29 -14.21
C GLU A 78 -1.68 -5.52 -13.22
N LEU A 79 -1.12 -4.60 -12.43
CA LEU A 79 -1.86 -3.83 -11.42
C LEU A 79 -2.11 -2.39 -11.88
N ASP A 80 -3.24 -1.83 -11.44
CA ASP A 80 -3.56 -0.41 -11.64
C ASP A 80 -2.63 0.51 -10.83
N THR A 81 -2.28 1.66 -11.41
CA THR A 81 -1.55 2.73 -10.70
C THR A 81 -2.53 3.78 -10.19
N LEU A 82 -2.57 3.99 -8.88
CA LEU A 82 -3.23 5.12 -8.25
C LEU A 82 -2.28 6.31 -8.18
N PHE A 83 -2.57 7.35 -8.94
CA PHE A 83 -1.96 8.67 -8.80
C PHE A 83 -2.72 9.44 -7.70
N LEU A 84 -2.11 9.66 -6.54
CA LEU A 84 -2.76 10.29 -5.40
C LEU A 84 -2.13 11.66 -5.10
N PRO A 85 -2.76 12.78 -5.53
CA PRO A 85 -2.30 14.12 -5.20
C PRO A 85 -2.41 14.43 -3.70
N GLU A 86 -1.79 15.53 -3.28
CA GLU A 86 -1.94 16.05 -1.91
C GLU A 86 -3.41 16.27 -1.55
N TYR A 87 -3.75 16.02 -0.28
CA TYR A 87 -5.11 16.20 0.28
C TYR A 87 -6.23 15.39 -0.38
N HIS A 88 -5.89 14.36 -1.16
CA HIS A 88 -6.86 13.41 -1.72
C HIS A 88 -6.78 12.09 -0.97
N PHE A 89 -7.91 11.35 -0.97
CA PHE A 89 -7.97 10.00 -0.41
C PHE A 89 -8.74 9.06 -1.34
N LYS A 90 -8.47 7.77 -1.19
CA LYS A 90 -9.19 6.70 -1.88
C LYS A 90 -9.56 5.64 -0.86
N VAL A 91 -10.82 5.19 -0.89
CA VAL A 91 -11.32 4.10 -0.06
C VAL A 91 -11.36 2.82 -0.89
N PHE A 92 -10.85 1.74 -0.30
CA PHE A 92 -10.94 0.39 -0.83
C PHE A 92 -11.76 -0.45 0.13
N TYR A 93 -12.67 -1.24 -0.41
CA TYR A 93 -13.46 -2.20 0.35
C TYR A 93 -12.87 -3.59 0.11
N SER A 94 -12.45 -4.27 1.18
CA SER A 94 -12.08 -5.67 1.11
C SER A 94 -13.29 -6.50 1.52
N ASP A 95 -13.75 -7.35 0.61
CA ASP A 95 -14.80 -8.31 0.94
C ASP A 95 -14.15 -9.44 1.76
N THR A 96 -14.49 -9.52 3.05
CA THR A 96 -14.04 -10.59 3.95
C THR A 96 -14.95 -11.82 3.88
N SER A 97 -15.93 -11.85 2.98
CA SER A 97 -16.77 -13.02 2.81
C SER A 97 -15.96 -14.21 2.25
N HIS A 98 -15.76 -15.21 3.13
CA HIS A 98 -15.36 -16.60 2.84
C HIS A 98 -13.85 -16.92 2.76
N ARG A 99 -13.12 -16.72 3.86
CA ARG A 99 -12.15 -17.74 4.28
C ARG A 99 -12.76 -18.58 5.39
N LYS A 100 -13.46 -19.66 5.01
CA LYS A 100 -13.71 -20.76 5.95
C LYS A 100 -12.35 -21.20 6.48
N VAL A 101 -12.16 -21.05 7.78
CA VAL A 101 -11.03 -21.65 8.48
C VAL A 101 -11.31 -23.14 8.48
N ASP A 102 -10.72 -23.86 7.53
CA ASP A 102 -10.68 -25.32 7.60
C ASP A 102 -9.70 -25.67 8.73
N ARG A 103 -10.25 -26.14 9.84
CA ARG A 103 -9.46 -26.70 10.94
C ARG A 103 -9.34 -28.18 10.65
N SER A 104 -8.19 -28.59 10.10
CA SER A 104 -7.70 -29.98 10.16
C SER A 104 -7.13 -30.30 11.53
#